data_AF-A0A7Y6Y958-F1
#
_entry.id   AF-A0A7Y6Y958-F1
#
_cell.length_a   1.000
_cell.length_b   1.000
_cell.length_c   1.000
_cell.angle_alpha   90.00
_cell.angle_beta   90.00
_cell.angle_gamma   90.00
#
_symmetry.space_group_name_H-M   'P 1'
#
loop_
_entity.id
_entity.type
_entity.pdbx_description
1 polymer ?
#
loop_
_entity_poly.entity_id
_entity_poly.type
_entity_poly.pdbx_seq_one_letter_code
_entity_poly.pdbx_strand_id
1 'polypeptide(L)'
;MSLERYLKYFHTVRYLKVQQVFGRVTRRFKKVNTTPVAGLVLREPVKSFTPVRLSKRSMYEKGCFVFLNETGMPVDWNDPQLSKLWLYNLHYFDDLNSADAPSRYDQHKELIRKWIEENSPVFGNGWEPYPVSLRIVNWIKWFLYHGHAEQSHLSSLGLQSKVLMQT
;
A
#
# COMPACT_ATOMS: atom_id res chain seq x y z
N MET A 1 -5.68 -24.37 25.05
CA MET A 1 -6.12 -24.52 23.64
C MET A 1 -6.95 -25.80 23.53
N SER A 2 -8.15 -25.77 22.91
CA SER A 2 -9.04 -26.93 22.84
C SER A 2 -8.57 -27.98 21.82
N LEU A 3 -8.91 -29.25 22.04
CA LEU A 3 -8.60 -30.39 21.15
C LEU A 3 -9.08 -30.15 19.70
N GLU A 4 -10.26 -29.53 19.55
CA GLU A 4 -10.84 -29.16 18.25
C GLU A 4 -9.93 -28.27 17.41
N ARG A 5 -9.21 -27.34 18.04
CA ARG A 5 -8.30 -26.42 17.34
C ARG A 5 -7.11 -27.18 16.76
N TYR A 6 -6.59 -28.18 17.47
CA TYR A 6 -5.51 -29.03 16.98
C TYR A 6 -5.97 -29.90 15.80
N LEU A 7 -7.17 -30.48 15.88
CA LEU A 7 -7.75 -31.25 14.77
C LEU A 7 -7.90 -30.38 13.51
N LYS A 8 -8.41 -29.14 13.63
CA LYS A 8 -8.49 -28.20 12.49
C LYS A 8 -7.13 -27.90 11.86
N TYR A 9 -6.09 -27.66 12.68
CA TYR A 9 -4.74 -27.46 12.15
C TYR A 9 -4.21 -28.72 11.46
N PHE A 10 -4.40 -29.91 12.04
CA PHE A 10 -3.98 -31.17 11.43
C PHE A 10 -4.64 -31.40 10.08
N HIS A 11 -5.96 -31.21 9.99
CA HIS A 11 -6.71 -31.32 8.73
C HIS A 11 -6.31 -30.27 7.70
N THR A 12 -5.72 -29.14 8.11
CA THR A 12 -5.17 -28.14 7.20
C THR A 12 -3.76 -28.51 6.73
N VAL A 13 -2.89 -28.91 7.66
CA VAL A 13 -1.46 -29.14 7.40
C VAL A 13 -1.20 -30.46 6.68
N ARG A 14 -2.01 -31.51 6.91
CA ARG A 14 -1.79 -32.84 6.31
C ARG A 14 -1.81 -32.88 4.78
N TYR A 15 -2.42 -31.88 4.14
CA TYR A 15 -2.47 -31.75 2.67
C TYR A 15 -1.38 -30.81 2.13
N LEU A 16 -0.61 -30.14 3.00
CA LEU A 16 0.50 -29.29 2.57
C LEU A 16 1.71 -30.13 2.22
N LYS A 17 2.36 -29.79 1.11
CA LYS A 17 3.69 -30.31 0.79
C LYS A 17 4.68 -29.85 1.85
N VAL A 18 5.66 -30.68 2.17
CA VAL A 18 6.76 -30.36 3.10
C VAL A 18 7.42 -29.02 2.74
N GLN A 19 7.66 -28.78 1.45
CA GLN A 19 8.19 -27.51 0.93
C GLN A 19 7.30 -26.29 1.24
N GLN A 20 5.97 -26.45 1.27
CA GLN A 20 5.04 -25.37 1.62
C GLN A 20 5.10 -25.04 3.12
N VAL A 21 5.26 -26.07 3.97
CA VAL A 21 5.43 -25.88 5.42
C VAL A 21 6.75 -25.17 5.69
N PHE A 22 7.87 -25.69 5.18
CA PHE A 22 9.18 -25.05 5.32
C PHE A 22 9.18 -23.63 4.76
N GLY A 23 8.61 -23.41 3.57
CA GLY A 23 8.51 -22.08 2.96
C GLY A 23 7.71 -21.07 3.80
N ARG A 24 6.63 -21.50 4.47
CA ARG A 24 5.86 -20.63 5.38
C ARG A 24 6.65 -20.28 6.65
N VAL A 25 7.38 -21.25 7.20
CA VAL A 25 8.22 -21.04 8.39
C VAL A 25 9.39 -20.12 8.06
N THR A 26 10.13 -20.39 6.98
CA THR A 26 11.32 -19.59 6.61
C THR A 26 10.96 -18.15 6.29
N ARG A 27 9.84 -17.91 5.58
CA ARG A 27 9.35 -16.54 5.31
C ARG A 27 9.04 -15.76 6.58
N ARG A 28 8.57 -16.42 7.64
CA ARG A 28 8.27 -15.77 8.93
C ARG A 28 9.52 -15.24 9.65
N PHE A 29 10.68 -15.81 9.36
CA PHE A 29 11.97 -15.40 9.96
C PHE A 29 12.86 -14.60 9.00
N LYS A 30 12.42 -14.38 7.76
CA LYS A 30 13.17 -13.58 6.78
C LYS A 30 13.17 -12.11 7.21
N LYS A 31 14.36 -11.55 7.43
CA LYS A 31 14.51 -10.11 7.68
C LYS A 31 14.44 -9.35 6.36
N VAL A 32 13.61 -8.32 6.30
CA VAL A 32 13.50 -7.42 5.15
C VAL A 32 14.54 -6.31 5.30
N ASN A 33 15.29 -6.06 4.24
CA ASN A 33 16.22 -4.93 4.18
C ASN A 33 15.44 -3.64 3.92
N THR A 34 15.45 -2.75 4.91
CA THR A 34 14.78 -1.44 4.88
C THR A 34 15.73 -0.26 4.72
N THR A 35 17.01 -0.49 4.36
CA THR A 35 17.96 0.60 4.10
C THR A 35 17.37 1.55 3.06
N PRO A 36 17.34 2.88 3.35
CA PRO A 36 16.78 3.88 2.46
C PRO A 36 17.36 3.79 1.05
N VAL A 37 16.51 3.99 0.06
CA VAL A 37 16.92 4.10 -1.34
C VAL A 37 17.08 5.59 -1.65
N ALA A 38 18.27 6.01 -2.08
CA ALA A 38 18.60 7.40 -2.35
C ALA A 38 19.22 7.56 -3.75
N GLY A 39 19.21 8.79 -4.28
CA GLY A 39 19.85 9.11 -5.56
C GLY A 39 19.16 8.51 -6.78
N LEU A 40 17.88 8.14 -6.67
CA LEU A 40 17.10 7.73 -7.84
C LEU A 40 16.89 8.93 -8.75
N VAL A 41 17.20 8.75 -10.04
CA VAL A 41 16.97 9.74 -11.09
C VAL A 41 15.72 9.36 -11.87
N LEU A 42 14.81 10.32 -12.07
CA LEU A 42 13.62 10.09 -12.86
C LEU A 42 14.00 9.90 -14.34
N ARG A 43 13.44 8.88 -14.96
CA ARG A 43 13.57 8.67 -16.42
C ARG A 43 12.50 9.48 -17.13
N GLU A 44 12.89 10.18 -18.19
CA GLU A 44 11.96 10.84 -19.09
C GLU A 44 10.99 9.84 -19.74
N PRO A 45 9.66 10.08 -19.70
CA PRO A 45 8.70 9.20 -20.32
C PRO A 45 8.84 9.22 -21.85
N VAL A 46 8.82 8.04 -22.47
CA VAL A 46 8.91 7.91 -23.94
C VAL A 46 7.71 8.55 -24.64
N LYS A 47 6.55 8.55 -24.00
CA LYS A 47 5.31 9.16 -24.47
C LYS A 47 4.56 9.78 -23.29
N SER A 48 3.76 10.80 -23.57
CA SER A 48 2.86 11.40 -22.58
C SER A 48 1.90 10.34 -22.02
N PHE A 49 1.79 10.30 -20.70
CA PHE A 49 0.87 9.41 -20.02
C PHE A 49 -0.54 10.00 -20.05
N THR A 50 -1.51 9.23 -20.54
CA THR A 50 -2.93 9.59 -20.49
C THR A 50 -3.62 8.74 -19.42
N PRO A 51 -4.10 9.32 -18.31
CA PRO A 51 -4.69 8.54 -17.24
C PRO A 51 -6.07 8.01 -17.65
N VAL A 52 -6.32 6.73 -17.39
CA VAL A 52 -7.67 6.16 -17.40
C VAL A 52 -8.22 6.20 -15.98
N ARG A 53 -9.22 7.04 -15.73
CA ARG A 53 -9.78 7.27 -14.40
C ARG A 53 -11.08 6.52 -14.20
N LEU A 54 -10.96 5.27 -13.77
CA LEU A 54 -12.11 4.39 -13.49
C LEU A 54 -12.48 4.37 -12.01
N SER A 55 -11.57 4.78 -11.13
CA SER A 55 -11.81 4.77 -9.69
C SER A 55 -12.87 5.79 -9.31
N LYS A 56 -13.79 5.39 -8.43
CA LYS A 56 -14.70 6.33 -7.78
C LYS A 56 -13.93 7.18 -6.78
N ARG A 57 -14.40 8.39 -6.55
CA ARG A 57 -13.93 9.22 -5.44
C ARG A 57 -14.13 8.47 -4.12
N SER A 58 -13.09 8.42 -3.32
CA SER A 58 -13.08 7.85 -1.98
C SER A 58 -12.54 8.80 -0.92
N MET A 59 -11.85 9.88 -1.29
CA MET A 59 -11.36 10.91 -0.38
C MET A 59 -12.30 12.13 -0.35
N TYR A 60 -12.64 12.57 0.86
CA TYR A 60 -13.50 13.73 1.14
C TYR A 60 -12.79 14.71 2.09
N GLU A 61 -13.46 15.81 2.42
CA GLU A 61 -12.89 16.86 3.26
C GLU A 61 -12.54 16.37 4.67
N LYS A 62 -11.64 17.08 5.35
CA LYS A 62 -11.28 16.86 6.77
C LYS A 62 -10.80 15.44 7.11
N GLY A 63 -10.19 14.74 6.15
CA GLY A 63 -9.65 13.38 6.37
C GLY A 63 -10.72 12.28 6.39
N CYS A 64 -11.90 12.56 5.84
CA CYS A 64 -12.97 11.58 5.69
C CYS A 64 -12.76 10.74 4.43
N PHE A 65 -12.94 9.42 4.55
CA PHE A 65 -12.87 8.48 3.43
C PHE A 65 -14.11 7.60 3.37
N VAL A 66 -14.46 7.18 2.15
CA VAL A 66 -15.52 6.19 1.93
C VAL A 66 -14.94 5.01 1.14
N PHE A 67 -14.89 3.86 1.80
CA PHE A 67 -14.46 2.59 1.20
C PHE A 67 -15.50 1.53 1.50
N LEU A 68 -15.81 0.66 0.51
CA LEU A 68 -16.77 -0.43 0.70
C LEU A 68 -18.17 0.02 1.15
N ASN A 69 -18.56 1.25 0.78
CA ASN A 69 -19.77 1.95 1.25
C ASN A 69 -19.77 2.28 2.75
N GLU A 70 -18.62 2.20 3.42
CA GLU A 70 -18.42 2.56 4.81
C GLU A 70 -17.61 3.86 4.91
N THR A 71 -18.16 4.82 5.65
CA THR A 71 -17.46 6.09 5.94
C THR A 71 -16.53 5.89 7.13
N GLY A 72 -15.29 6.37 7.02
CA GLY A 72 -14.30 6.30 8.10
C GLY A 72 -13.39 7.52 8.14
N MET A 73 -12.96 7.87 9.35
CA MET A 73 -12.01 8.93 9.63
C MET A 73 -10.88 8.32 10.48
N PRO A 74 -9.83 7.76 9.85
CA PRO A 74 -8.79 7.05 10.56
C PRO A 74 -8.01 8.03 11.44
N VAL A 75 -7.80 7.67 12.72
CA VAL A 75 -6.90 8.44 13.61
C VAL A 75 -5.43 8.10 13.38
N ASP A 76 -5.16 6.91 12.85
CA ASP A 76 -3.85 6.40 12.44
C ASP A 76 -3.99 5.55 11.17
N TRP A 77 -2.90 5.39 10.43
CA TRP A 77 -2.84 4.53 9.26
C TRP A 77 -3.19 3.05 9.53
N ASN A 78 -3.09 2.60 10.78
CA ASN A 78 -3.41 1.26 11.25
C ASN A 78 -4.49 1.28 12.34
N ASP A 79 -5.42 2.23 12.27
CA ASP A 79 -6.49 2.40 13.26
C ASP A 79 -7.24 1.09 13.54
N PRO A 80 -7.13 0.52 14.76
CA PRO A 80 -7.75 -0.77 15.09
C PRO A 80 -9.28 -0.73 15.14
N GLN A 81 -9.90 0.46 15.11
CA GLN A 81 -11.35 0.63 15.04
C GLN A 81 -11.89 0.36 13.63
N LEU A 82 -11.02 0.39 12.61
CA LEU A 82 -11.40 0.18 11.22
C LEU A 82 -11.05 -1.25 10.79
N SER A 83 -11.90 -1.83 9.94
CA SER A 83 -11.66 -3.19 9.47
C SER A 83 -10.36 -3.27 8.65
N LYS A 84 -9.68 -4.41 8.69
CA LYS A 84 -8.43 -4.62 7.93
C LYS A 84 -8.63 -4.33 6.43
N LEU A 85 -9.76 -4.75 5.87
CA LEU A 85 -10.09 -4.53 4.47
C LEU A 85 -10.36 -3.04 4.17
N TRP A 86 -10.95 -2.30 5.10
CA TRP A 86 -11.11 -0.85 4.98
C TRP A 86 -9.74 -0.15 4.96
N LEU A 87 -8.85 -0.50 5.89
CA LEU A 87 -7.48 0.04 5.96
C LEU A 87 -6.64 -0.32 4.73
N TYR A 88 -6.87 -1.48 4.12
CA TYR A 88 -6.26 -1.79 2.84
C TYR A 88 -6.64 -0.79 1.75
N ASN A 89 -7.92 -0.44 1.63
CA ASN A 89 -8.38 0.54 0.66
C ASN A 89 -7.78 1.93 0.91
N LEU A 90 -7.65 2.33 2.19
CA LEU A 90 -6.91 3.54 2.57
C LEU A 90 -5.48 3.51 2.01
N HIS A 91 -4.82 2.35 2.11
CA HIS A 91 -3.45 2.18 1.66
C HIS A 91 -3.27 1.98 0.15
N TYR A 92 -4.34 1.79 -0.63
CA TYR A 92 -4.24 1.67 -2.08
C TYR A 92 -4.01 3.00 -2.77
N PHE A 93 -4.49 4.11 -2.18
CA PHE A 93 -4.43 5.43 -2.82
C PHE A 93 -5.16 5.45 -4.18
N ASP A 94 -6.27 4.70 -4.31
CA ASP A 94 -7.05 4.67 -5.55
C ASP A 94 -7.65 6.05 -5.90
N ASP A 95 -7.90 6.92 -4.91
CA ASP A 95 -8.44 8.27 -5.13
C ASP A 95 -7.52 9.13 -6.01
N LEU A 96 -6.21 8.87 -5.99
CA LEU A 96 -5.24 9.55 -6.87
C LEU A 96 -5.62 9.39 -8.35
N ASN A 97 -6.31 8.31 -8.71
CA ASN A 97 -6.72 7.99 -10.06
C ASN A 97 -8.25 8.06 -10.24
N SER A 98 -8.94 8.75 -9.33
CA SER A 98 -10.40 8.97 -9.42
C SER A 98 -10.77 9.99 -10.50
N ALA A 99 -12.01 9.92 -10.99
CA ALA A 99 -12.51 10.76 -12.11
C ALA A 99 -12.22 12.26 -11.92
N ASP A 100 -12.46 12.77 -10.71
CA ASP A 100 -12.33 14.17 -10.32
C ASP A 100 -11.00 14.48 -9.58
N ALA A 101 -10.02 13.57 -9.62
CA ALA A 101 -8.72 13.71 -8.96
C ALA A 101 -7.99 15.05 -9.19
N PRO A 102 -7.98 15.68 -10.39
CA PRO A 102 -7.27 16.94 -10.60
C PRO A 102 -7.75 18.10 -9.72
N SER A 103 -9.01 18.06 -9.29
CA SER A 103 -9.56 19.07 -8.37
C SER A 103 -9.01 18.95 -6.95
N ARG A 104 -8.26 17.89 -6.65
CA ARG A 104 -7.74 17.55 -5.31
C ARG A 104 -6.22 17.42 -5.24
N TYR A 105 -5.50 18.07 -6.15
CA TYR A 105 -4.05 17.96 -6.24
C TYR A 105 -3.34 18.21 -4.90
N ASP A 106 -3.66 19.31 -4.22
CA ASP A 106 -3.02 19.68 -2.95
C ASP A 106 -3.35 18.70 -1.83
N GLN A 107 -4.60 18.23 -1.75
CA GLN A 107 -5.01 17.21 -0.78
C GLN A 107 -4.28 15.88 -1.02
N HIS A 108 -4.08 15.49 -2.28
CA HIS A 108 -3.34 14.29 -2.65
C HIS A 108 -1.85 14.42 -2.31
N LYS A 109 -1.24 15.57 -2.61
CA LYS A 109 0.16 15.85 -2.26
C LYS A 109 0.35 15.73 -0.74
N GLU A 110 -0.54 16.33 0.04
CA GLU A 110 -0.50 16.27 1.50
C GLU A 110 -0.72 14.84 2.03
N LEU A 111 -1.64 14.08 1.44
CA LEU A 111 -1.89 12.68 1.83
C LEU A 111 -0.65 11.81 1.62
N ILE A 112 0.04 11.96 0.49
CA ILE A 112 1.29 11.26 0.18
C ILE A 112 2.38 11.65 1.18
N ARG A 113 2.54 12.96 1.45
CA ARG A 113 3.53 13.47 2.41
C ARG A 113 3.33 12.86 3.79
N LYS A 114 2.11 12.93 4.33
CA LYS A 114 1.76 12.32 5.63
C LYS A 114 2.05 10.84 5.67
N TRP A 115 1.69 10.09 4.62
CA TRP A 115 1.98 8.67 4.56
C TRP A 115 3.48 8.37 4.62
N ILE A 116 4.30 9.14 3.92
CA ILE A 116 5.76 8.96 3.94
C ILE A 116 6.35 9.23 5.33
N GLU A 117 5.86 10.26 6.02
CA GLU A 117 6.38 10.68 7.33
C GLU A 117 5.90 9.79 8.48
N GLU A 118 4.65 9.35 8.44
CA GLU A 118 3.99 8.69 9.57
C GLU A 118 3.98 7.15 9.43
N ASN A 119 4.11 6.60 8.22
CA ASN A 119 3.97 5.16 7.97
C ASN A 119 5.32 4.43 7.94
N SER A 120 5.81 4.06 9.13
CA SER A 120 7.11 3.38 9.31
C SER A 120 7.30 2.14 8.40
N PRO A 121 8.47 1.96 7.76
CA PRO A 121 8.74 0.82 6.90
C PRO A 121 8.48 -0.53 7.54
N VAL A 122 7.95 -1.47 6.74
CA VAL A 122 7.65 -2.87 7.11
C VAL A 122 6.71 -3.05 8.31
N PHE A 123 5.97 -2.00 8.68
CA PHE A 123 5.03 -2.03 9.79
C PHE A 123 3.59 -1.83 9.32
N GLY A 124 2.68 -2.62 9.87
CA GLY A 124 1.24 -2.44 9.66
C GLY A 124 0.74 -2.82 8.27
N ASN A 125 -0.55 -2.54 8.05
CA ASN A 125 -1.29 -2.93 6.85
C ASN A 125 -0.70 -2.32 5.58
N GLY A 126 -0.20 -1.09 5.66
CA GLY A 126 0.34 -0.35 4.52
C GLY A 126 1.56 -1.00 3.85
N TRP A 127 2.30 -1.82 4.60
CA TRP A 127 3.51 -2.50 4.11
C TRP A 127 3.30 -3.98 3.76
N GLU A 128 2.06 -4.47 3.83
CA GLU A 128 1.75 -5.80 3.33
C GLU A 128 1.82 -5.84 1.79
N PRO A 129 2.22 -6.97 1.17
CA PRO A 129 2.54 -7.02 -0.26
C PRO A 129 1.40 -6.53 -1.16
N TYR A 130 0.17 -6.86 -0.79
CA TYR A 130 -1.01 -6.50 -1.59
C TYR A 130 -1.23 -4.96 -1.60
N PRO A 131 -1.42 -4.27 -0.47
CA PRO A 131 -1.47 -2.80 -0.45
C PRO A 131 -0.28 -2.10 -1.11
N VAL A 132 0.95 -2.58 -0.88
CA VAL A 132 2.16 -2.00 -1.49
C VAL A 132 2.10 -2.07 -3.02
N SER A 133 1.74 -3.23 -3.58
CA SER A 133 1.68 -3.43 -5.03
C SER A 133 0.69 -2.48 -5.73
N LEU A 134 -0.50 -2.27 -5.14
CA LEU A 134 -1.47 -1.31 -5.67
C LEU A 134 -1.00 0.13 -5.51
N ARG A 135 -0.49 0.50 -4.32
CA ARG A 135 -0.06 1.87 -4.04
C ARG A 135 1.06 2.33 -4.97
N ILE A 136 2.07 1.49 -5.21
CA ILE A 136 3.17 1.79 -6.14
C ILE A 136 2.62 2.18 -7.51
N VAL A 137 1.70 1.36 -8.05
CA VAL A 137 1.10 1.61 -9.37
C VAL A 137 0.29 2.91 -9.36
N ASN A 138 -0.53 3.14 -8.33
CA ASN A 138 -1.36 4.34 -8.24
C ASN A 138 -0.55 5.63 -8.12
N TRP A 139 0.52 5.60 -7.33
CA TRP A 139 1.45 6.73 -7.19
C TRP A 139 2.19 7.00 -8.49
N ILE A 140 2.72 5.98 -9.17
CA ILE A 140 3.39 6.15 -10.47
C ILE A 140 2.47 6.80 -11.49
N LYS A 141 1.22 6.33 -11.62
CA LYS A 141 0.22 6.93 -12.52
C LYS A 141 -0.04 8.40 -12.18
N TRP A 142 -0.18 8.72 -10.89
CA TRP A 142 -0.41 10.08 -10.43
C TRP A 142 0.78 11.01 -10.73
N PHE A 143 2.01 10.58 -10.46
CA PHE A 143 3.22 11.34 -10.77
C PHE A 143 3.42 11.53 -12.28
N LEU A 144 3.17 10.49 -13.09
CA LEU A 144 3.24 10.58 -14.55
C LEU A 144 2.23 11.57 -15.12
N TYR A 145 1.03 11.66 -14.55
CA TYR A 145 0.00 12.60 -15.01
C TYR A 145 0.35 14.05 -14.67
N HIS A 146 0.88 14.31 -13.47
CA HIS A 146 1.22 15.67 -13.03
C HIS A 146 2.62 16.12 -13.49
N GLY A 147 3.46 15.21 -14.00
CA GLY A 147 4.80 15.51 -14.50
C GLY A 147 5.80 15.94 -13.41
N HIS A 148 5.52 15.64 -12.14
CA HIS A 148 6.36 16.08 -11.02
C HIS A 148 6.46 15.02 -9.91
N ALA A 149 7.68 14.71 -9.49
CA ALA A 149 7.98 13.90 -8.31
C ALA A 149 9.23 14.43 -7.61
N GLU A 150 9.15 14.64 -6.30
CA GLU A 150 10.26 15.09 -5.47
C GLU A 150 11.14 13.91 -5.05
N GLN A 151 12.37 14.17 -4.60
CA GLN A 151 13.31 13.12 -4.20
C GLN A 151 12.76 12.23 -3.08
N SER A 152 11.98 12.79 -2.16
CA SER A 152 11.28 12.07 -1.08
C SER A 152 10.31 11.02 -1.64
N HIS A 153 9.54 11.38 -2.67
CA HIS A 153 8.62 10.46 -3.35
C HIS A 153 9.38 9.32 -4.03
N LEU A 154 10.49 9.64 -4.72
CA LEU A 154 11.32 8.64 -5.39
C LEU A 154 11.95 7.67 -4.38
N SER A 155 12.52 8.20 -3.30
CA SER A 155 13.08 7.39 -2.22
C SER A 155 12.04 6.49 -1.57
N SER A 156 10.82 6.99 -1.34
CA SER A 156 9.71 6.19 -0.82
C SER A 156 9.29 5.09 -1.80
N LEU A 157 9.05 5.40 -3.07
CA LEU A 157 8.71 4.41 -4.10
C LEU A 157 9.81 3.34 -4.26
N GLY A 158 11.07 3.76 -4.22
CA GLY A 158 12.23 2.88 -4.25
C GLY A 158 12.24 1.91 -3.07
N LEU A 159 12.00 2.39 -1.85
CA LEU A 159 11.91 1.55 -0.66
C LEU A 159 10.71 0.59 -0.73
N GLN A 160 9.53 1.08 -1.13
CA GLN A 160 8.32 0.25 -1.31
C GLN A 160 8.57 -0.90 -2.29
N SER A 161 9.19 -0.59 -3.43
CA SER A 161 9.52 -1.59 -4.46
C SER A 161 10.56 -2.60 -3.95
N LYS A 162 11.60 -2.11 -3.26
CA LYS A 162 12.64 -2.95 -2.64
C LYS A 162 12.07 -3.89 -1.59
N VAL A 163 11.13 -3.43 -0.77
CA VAL A 163 10.44 -4.29 0.22
C VAL A 163 9.59 -5.33 -0.50
N LEU A 164 8.78 -4.93 -1.48
CA LEU A 164 7.90 -5.84 -2.23
C LEU A 164 8.67 -6.98 -2.91
N MET A 165 9.86 -6.71 -3.45
CA MET A 165 10.73 -7.74 -4.05
C MET A 165 11.24 -8.79 -3.05
N GLN A 166 11.18 -8.50 -1.75
CA GLN A 166 11.69 -9.37 -0.70
C GLN A 166 10.58 -10.16 0.02
N THR A 167 9.32 -9.77 -0.12
CA THR A 167 8.16 -10.31 0.61
C THR A 167 7.29 -11.22 -0.24
#